data_AF-A0A101XKQ8-F1
#
_entry.id   AF-A0A101XKQ8-F1
#
_cell.length_a   1.000
_cell.length_b   1.000
_cell.length_c   1.000
_cell.angle_alpha   90.00
_cell.angle_beta   90.00
_cell.angle_gamma   90.00
#
_symmetry.space_group_name_H-M   'P 1'
#
loop_
_entity.id
_entity.type
_entity.pdbx_description
1 polymer ?
#
loop_
_entity_poly.entity_id
_entity_poly.type
_entity_poly.pdbx_seq_one_letter_code
_entity_poly.pdbx_strand_id
1 'polypeptide(L)'
;MGAFIVDTSNSPYARLRPVSISNVKVNDDFWLPRLNTLARVTLPRMYNLLEETGRVDNFRRVSGDFKGGFRGLLFNDSDVYKWIEATAWLLTYMHSDELAKMLNDVVDAVSKAQLPDGYINTYFHDRLSNRYRYLRQSHELYCAGHLIQAAIACRRGGACQRLYDTAVKLANHIVDNFNDHGIVAVDGHPEVEMALVELYRESGDVRYLNEAVFQVNTRGRGTLRGFGMPNAWDFDNEYFIDHKPIKELNEVPIAHAVRFLYLMSGTTDVFMETGDKDLWDALNRLWVDLTETRMYITGGVALDMRVNP
;
A
#
# COMPACT_ATOMS: atom_id res chain seq x y z
N MET A 1 -8.55 1.44 23.52
CA MET A 1 -7.24 1.78 22.92
C MET A 1 -7.51 2.84 21.86
N GLY A 2 -6.64 3.84 21.68
CA GLY A 2 -6.86 4.84 20.62
C GLY A 2 -6.66 4.24 19.24
N ALA A 3 -7.40 4.70 18.23
CA ALA A 3 -7.14 4.38 16.82
C ALA A 3 -6.17 5.41 16.23
N PHE A 4 -5.06 4.96 15.66
CA PHE A 4 -4.04 5.79 15.03
C PHE A 4 -3.86 5.36 13.57
N ILE A 5 -3.82 6.33 12.64
CA ILE A 5 -3.65 6.03 11.21
C ILE A 5 -2.23 5.48 10.98
N VAL A 6 -1.22 6.21 11.43
CA VAL A 6 0.18 5.76 11.52
C VAL A 6 0.56 5.82 13.00
N ASP A 7 0.86 4.69 13.62
CA ASP A 7 1.12 4.60 15.06
C ASP A 7 2.63 4.61 15.38
N THR A 8 3.20 5.80 15.39
CA THR A 8 4.61 6.00 15.77
C THR A 8 4.82 6.15 17.28
N SER A 9 3.82 5.84 18.11
CA SER A 9 3.85 6.12 19.56
C SER A 9 5.00 5.40 20.28
N ASN A 10 5.40 4.24 19.77
CA ASN A 10 6.47 3.41 20.30
C ASN A 10 7.72 3.37 19.39
N SER A 11 7.72 4.10 18.28
CA SER A 11 8.86 4.15 17.37
C SER A 11 10.04 4.89 18.01
N PRO A 12 11.23 4.25 18.16
CA PRO A 12 12.33 4.78 18.95
C PRO A 12 12.93 6.09 18.43
N TYR A 13 12.84 6.36 17.12
CA TYR A 13 13.39 7.56 16.49
C TYR A 13 12.32 8.57 16.06
N ALA A 14 11.03 8.27 16.30
CA ALA A 14 9.97 9.24 16.10
C ALA A 14 10.06 10.38 17.13
N ARG A 15 10.08 11.63 16.66
CA ARG A 15 10.15 12.83 17.52
C ARG A 15 8.79 13.30 18.01
N LEU A 16 7.75 13.03 17.22
CA LEU A 16 6.38 13.42 17.48
C LEU A 16 5.52 12.17 17.60
N ARG A 17 4.49 12.26 18.45
CA ARG A 17 3.50 11.19 18.62
C ARG A 17 2.19 11.57 17.94
N PRO A 18 1.53 10.62 17.28
CA PRO A 18 0.26 10.88 16.61
C PRO A 18 -0.84 11.14 17.64
N VAL A 19 -1.85 11.89 17.23
CA VAL A 19 -3.10 12.01 17.99
C VAL A 19 -4.09 11.00 17.44
N SER A 20 -4.70 10.22 18.33
CA SER A 20 -5.71 9.24 17.92
C SER A 20 -6.88 9.95 17.25
N ILE A 21 -7.37 9.39 16.14
CA ILE A 21 -8.54 9.92 15.42
C ILE A 21 -9.81 9.90 16.28
N SER A 22 -9.88 9.00 17.27
CA SER A 22 -10.97 8.94 18.24
C SER A 22 -11.00 10.14 19.19
N ASN A 23 -9.86 10.84 19.34
CA ASN A 23 -9.71 12.01 20.20
C ASN A 23 -9.87 13.34 19.45
N VAL A 24 -10.13 13.31 18.15
CA VAL A 24 -10.35 14.50 17.33
C VAL A 24 -11.83 14.59 16.96
N LYS A 25 -12.42 15.77 17.06
CA LYS A 25 -13.76 16.08 16.54
C LYS A 25 -13.70 17.34 15.69
N VAL A 26 -13.85 17.15 14.40
CA VAL A 26 -13.95 18.20 13.38
C VAL A 26 -15.38 18.72 13.37
N ASN A 27 -15.55 20.00 13.69
CA ASN A 27 -16.84 20.70 13.73
C ASN A 27 -16.68 22.11 13.14
N ASP A 28 -16.26 22.16 11.88
CA ASP A 28 -16.06 23.39 11.11
C ASP A 28 -16.93 23.40 9.84
N ASP A 29 -16.95 24.53 9.13
CA ASP A 29 -17.72 24.66 7.88
C ASP A 29 -16.96 24.17 6.64
N PHE A 30 -15.68 23.79 6.79
CA PHE A 30 -14.84 23.38 5.67
C PHE A 30 -14.65 21.86 5.57
N TRP A 31 -14.25 21.19 6.66
CA TRP A 31 -13.95 19.76 6.67
C TRP A 31 -15.14 18.88 7.00
N LEU A 32 -16.00 19.29 7.94
CA LEU A 32 -17.19 18.49 8.29
C LEU A 32 -18.11 18.21 7.07
N PRO A 33 -18.39 19.17 6.16
CA PRO A 33 -19.16 18.88 4.95
C PRO A 33 -18.49 17.86 4.01
N ARG A 34 -17.15 17.81 3.98
CA ARG A 34 -16.38 16.82 3.19
C ARG A 34 -16.50 15.43 3.80
N LEU A 35 -16.39 15.32 5.12
CA LEU A 35 -16.60 14.04 5.83
C LEU A 35 -18.04 13.52 5.65
N ASN A 36 -19.02 14.41 5.71
CA ASN A 36 -20.42 14.06 5.44
C ASN A 36 -20.63 13.60 3.98
N THR A 37 -20.01 14.29 3.01
CA THR A 37 -20.05 13.88 1.60
C THR A 37 -19.37 12.53 1.39
N LEU A 38 -18.21 12.31 2.03
CA LEU A 38 -17.48 11.05 1.97
C LEU A 38 -18.38 9.89 2.44
N ALA A 39 -19.05 10.07 3.58
CA ALA A 39 -19.93 9.06 4.17
C ALA A 39 -21.20 8.79 3.37
N ARG A 40 -21.87 9.84 2.89
CA ARG A 40 -23.23 9.74 2.32
C ARG A 40 -23.24 9.56 0.80
N VAL A 41 -22.16 9.94 0.12
CA VAL A 41 -22.13 9.97 -1.35
C VAL A 41 -20.93 9.20 -1.88
N THR A 42 -19.72 9.58 -1.48
CA THR A 42 -18.51 9.09 -2.12
C THR A 42 -18.29 7.59 -1.87
N LEU A 43 -18.29 7.13 -0.61
CA LEU A 43 -18.05 5.71 -0.32
C LEU A 43 -19.15 4.77 -0.84
N PRO A 44 -20.46 5.08 -0.68
CA PRO A 44 -21.51 4.28 -1.30
C PRO A 44 -21.41 4.24 -2.83
N ARG A 45 -21.09 5.36 -3.48
CA ARG A 45 -20.91 5.39 -4.94
C ARG A 45 -19.69 4.60 -5.38
N MET A 46 -18.57 4.70 -4.67
CA MET A 46 -17.36 3.91 -4.94
C MET A 46 -17.65 2.41 -4.80
N TYR A 47 -18.36 1.99 -3.75
CA TYR A 47 -18.80 0.61 -3.58
C TYR A 47 -19.57 0.12 -4.81
N ASN A 48 -20.58 0.86 -5.25
CA ASN A 48 -21.36 0.52 -6.45
C ASN A 48 -20.48 0.42 -7.70
N LEU A 49 -19.51 1.33 -7.87
CA LEU A 49 -18.57 1.27 -9.00
C LEU A 49 -17.67 0.03 -8.93
N LEU A 50 -17.18 -0.36 -7.74
CA LEU A 50 -16.37 -1.56 -7.56
C LEU A 50 -17.17 -2.83 -7.94
N GLU A 51 -18.46 -2.86 -7.60
CA GLU A 51 -19.40 -3.91 -8.02
C GLU A 51 -19.64 -3.87 -9.54
N GLU A 52 -20.14 -2.76 -10.09
CA GLU A 52 -20.49 -2.57 -11.51
C GLU A 52 -19.32 -2.92 -12.45
N THR A 53 -18.11 -2.53 -12.04
CA THR A 53 -16.91 -2.68 -12.85
C THR A 53 -16.14 -3.99 -12.56
N GLY A 54 -16.70 -4.88 -11.73
CA GLY A 54 -16.23 -6.24 -11.51
C GLY A 54 -14.99 -6.38 -10.61
N ARG A 55 -14.64 -5.35 -9.83
CA ARG A 55 -13.50 -5.38 -8.90
C ARG A 55 -13.75 -6.35 -7.76
N VAL A 56 -14.94 -6.28 -7.14
CA VAL A 56 -15.34 -7.22 -6.08
C VAL A 56 -15.58 -8.62 -6.66
N ASP A 57 -16.16 -8.70 -7.86
CA ASP A 57 -16.38 -9.99 -8.55
C ASP A 57 -15.08 -10.74 -8.85
N ASN A 58 -13.96 -10.07 -9.05
CA ASN A 58 -12.66 -10.74 -9.23
C ASN A 58 -12.30 -11.60 -8.00
N PHE A 59 -12.64 -11.15 -6.78
CA PHE A 59 -12.45 -11.93 -5.54
C PHE A 59 -13.45 -13.08 -5.44
N ARG A 60 -14.74 -12.80 -5.68
CA ARG A 60 -15.81 -13.82 -5.70
C ARG A 60 -15.54 -14.92 -6.72
N ARG A 61 -14.93 -14.55 -7.86
CA ARG A 61 -14.59 -15.49 -8.92
C ARG A 61 -13.58 -16.52 -8.45
N VAL A 62 -12.52 -16.07 -7.76
CA VAL A 62 -11.45 -16.95 -7.30
C VAL A 62 -11.85 -17.76 -6.06
N SER A 63 -12.83 -17.28 -5.27
CA SER A 63 -13.47 -18.08 -4.20
C SER A 63 -14.52 -19.07 -4.71
N GLY A 64 -14.94 -18.97 -5.98
CA GLY A 64 -15.96 -19.82 -6.59
C GLY A 64 -17.40 -19.31 -6.44
N ASP A 65 -17.60 -18.14 -5.84
CA ASP A 65 -18.90 -17.48 -5.62
C ASP A 65 -19.41 -16.71 -6.85
N PHE A 66 -18.59 -16.60 -7.91
CA PHE A 66 -18.96 -15.92 -9.16
C PHE A 66 -18.39 -16.65 -10.38
N LYS A 67 -19.19 -16.74 -11.46
CA LYS A 67 -18.75 -17.33 -12.74
C LYS A 67 -18.44 -16.23 -13.73
N GLY A 68 -17.18 -16.15 -14.18
CA GLY A 68 -16.74 -15.18 -15.18
C GLY A 68 -15.22 -15.18 -15.34
N GLY A 69 -14.71 -14.34 -16.23
CA GLY A 69 -13.27 -14.07 -16.37
C GLY A 69 -12.84 -12.88 -15.51
N PHE A 70 -11.52 -12.74 -15.32
CA PHE A 70 -10.93 -11.56 -14.69
C PHE A 70 -11.31 -10.27 -15.45
N ARG A 71 -11.63 -9.19 -14.72
CA ARG A 71 -12.00 -7.88 -15.28
C ARG A 71 -11.08 -6.76 -14.78
N GLY A 72 -10.63 -5.93 -15.72
CA GLY A 72 -9.89 -4.70 -15.44
C GLY A 72 -8.37 -4.85 -15.49
N LEU A 73 -7.66 -4.09 -14.66
CA LEU A 73 -6.20 -4.05 -14.60
C LEU A 73 -5.69 -4.94 -13.48
N LEU A 74 -4.48 -5.48 -13.66
CA LEU A 74 -3.82 -6.41 -12.72
C LEU A 74 -3.69 -5.90 -11.28
N PHE A 75 -3.75 -4.58 -11.06
CA PHE A 75 -3.68 -3.93 -9.74
C PHE A 75 -5.03 -3.46 -9.18
N ASN A 76 -6.15 -3.79 -9.85
CA ASN A 76 -7.48 -3.37 -9.46
C ASN A 76 -7.94 -3.91 -8.09
N ASP A 77 -7.31 -4.97 -7.58
CA ASP A 77 -7.51 -5.44 -6.21
C ASP A 77 -7.25 -4.31 -5.20
N SER A 78 -6.25 -3.45 -5.47
CA SER A 78 -5.94 -2.30 -4.62
C SER A 78 -7.09 -1.29 -4.52
N ASP A 79 -7.96 -1.17 -5.52
CA ASP A 79 -9.11 -0.26 -5.45
C ASP A 79 -10.11 -0.72 -4.40
N VAL A 80 -10.28 -2.04 -4.25
CA VAL A 80 -11.10 -2.63 -3.20
C VAL A 80 -10.45 -2.40 -1.84
N TYR A 81 -9.14 -2.62 -1.71
CA TYR A 81 -8.42 -2.43 -0.45
C TYR A 81 -8.43 -0.97 0.02
N LYS A 82 -8.17 0.00 -0.87
CA LYS A 82 -8.26 1.43 -0.54
C LYS A 82 -9.67 1.86 -0.14
N TRP A 83 -10.71 1.28 -0.75
CA TRP A 83 -12.09 1.54 -0.34
C TRP A 83 -12.41 0.95 1.05
N ILE A 84 -11.93 -0.26 1.34
CA ILE A 84 -12.02 -0.87 2.68
C ILE A 84 -11.35 0.04 3.70
N GLU A 85 -10.11 0.47 3.44
CA GLU A 85 -9.33 1.32 4.34
C GLU A 85 -10.06 2.63 4.67
N ALA A 86 -10.50 3.36 3.64
CA ALA A 86 -11.23 4.61 3.79
C ALA A 86 -12.53 4.42 4.58
N THR A 87 -13.25 3.32 4.31
CA THR A 87 -14.50 2.99 5.00
C THR A 87 -14.26 2.62 6.47
N ALA A 88 -13.22 1.84 6.77
CA ALA A 88 -12.87 1.46 8.14
C ALA A 88 -12.47 2.69 8.98
N TRP A 89 -11.65 3.59 8.43
CA TRP A 89 -11.31 4.83 9.12
C TRP A 89 -12.51 5.74 9.33
N LEU A 90 -13.38 5.87 8.33
CA LEU A 90 -14.61 6.64 8.47
C LEU A 90 -15.49 6.05 9.58
N LEU A 91 -15.69 4.74 9.64
CA LEU A 91 -16.52 4.07 10.66
C LEU A 91 -15.99 4.25 12.07
N THR A 92 -14.67 4.41 12.22
CA THR A 92 -14.03 4.74 13.50
C THR A 92 -14.40 6.15 13.97
N TYR A 93 -14.64 7.05 13.02
CA TYR A 93 -14.91 8.47 13.27
C TYR A 93 -16.42 8.79 13.33
N MET A 94 -17.22 8.16 12.47
CA MET A 94 -18.68 8.33 12.33
C MET A 94 -19.36 6.99 12.09
N HIS A 95 -20.40 6.71 12.86
CA HIS A 95 -21.18 5.48 12.74
C HIS A 95 -22.06 5.48 11.47
N SER A 96 -22.12 4.34 10.78
CA SER A 96 -23.02 4.06 9.65
C SER A 96 -23.23 2.56 9.48
N ASP A 97 -24.43 2.06 9.78
CA ASP A 97 -24.78 0.64 9.65
C ASP A 97 -24.71 0.15 8.19
N GLU A 98 -25.09 1.01 7.24
CA GLU A 98 -25.04 0.69 5.82
C GLU A 98 -23.60 0.45 5.34
N LEU A 99 -22.68 1.37 5.67
CA LEU A 99 -21.27 1.22 5.32
C LEU A 99 -20.62 0.06 6.06
N ALA A 100 -20.99 -0.18 7.32
CA ALA A 100 -20.51 -1.33 8.08
C ALA A 100 -20.94 -2.66 7.43
N LYS A 101 -22.17 -2.75 6.92
CA LYS A 101 -22.64 -3.92 6.17
C LYS A 101 -21.86 -4.08 4.87
N MET A 102 -21.76 -3.03 4.04
CA MET A 102 -21.01 -3.06 2.78
C MET A 102 -19.55 -3.49 3.01
N LEU A 103 -18.89 -2.92 4.02
CA LEU A 103 -17.52 -3.26 4.39
C LEU A 103 -17.40 -4.74 4.73
N ASN A 104 -18.29 -5.27 5.56
CA ASN A 104 -18.26 -6.69 5.95
C ASN A 104 -18.48 -7.63 4.76
N ASP A 105 -19.37 -7.29 3.83
CA ASP A 105 -19.63 -8.08 2.61
C ASP A 105 -18.40 -8.10 1.69
N VAL A 106 -17.73 -6.97 1.51
CA VAL A 106 -16.50 -6.87 0.70
C VAL A 106 -15.33 -7.61 1.37
N VAL A 107 -15.16 -7.44 2.68
CA VAL A 107 -14.11 -8.16 3.44
C VAL A 107 -14.31 -9.66 3.38
N ASP A 108 -15.54 -10.15 3.41
CA ASP A 108 -15.84 -11.58 3.25
C ASP A 108 -15.37 -12.11 1.88
N ALA A 109 -15.68 -11.38 0.81
CA ALA A 109 -15.21 -11.73 -0.54
C ALA A 109 -13.67 -11.77 -0.64
N VAL A 110 -12.99 -10.75 -0.10
CA VAL A 110 -11.51 -10.70 -0.08
C VAL A 110 -10.93 -11.84 0.74
N SER A 111 -11.46 -12.09 1.94
CA SER A 111 -10.92 -13.11 2.85
C SER A 111 -11.04 -14.52 2.28
N LYS A 112 -12.14 -14.82 1.57
CA LYS A 112 -12.38 -16.12 0.91
C LYS A 112 -11.51 -16.36 -0.33
N ALA A 113 -11.01 -15.29 -0.95
CA ALA A 113 -10.17 -15.35 -2.14
C ALA A 113 -8.70 -15.73 -1.84
N GLN A 114 -8.29 -15.69 -0.57
CA GLN A 114 -6.92 -15.99 -0.16
C GLN A 114 -6.61 -17.49 -0.30
N LEU A 115 -5.46 -17.80 -0.90
CA LEU A 115 -4.97 -19.17 -1.05
C LEU A 115 -4.48 -19.74 0.29
N PRO A 116 -4.39 -21.09 0.42
CA PRO A 116 -3.92 -21.73 1.66
C PRO A 116 -2.51 -21.31 2.11
N ASP A 117 -1.64 -20.93 1.19
CA ASP A 117 -0.27 -20.47 1.47
C ASP A 117 -0.20 -18.97 1.84
N GLY A 118 -1.35 -18.28 1.94
CA GLY A 118 -1.44 -16.86 2.28
C GLY A 118 -1.44 -15.92 1.07
N TYR A 119 -1.12 -16.41 -0.13
CA TYR A 119 -1.09 -15.58 -1.33
C TYR A 119 -2.47 -15.06 -1.71
N ILE A 120 -2.56 -13.80 -2.13
CA ILE A 120 -3.78 -13.21 -2.69
C ILE A 120 -3.44 -12.16 -3.75
N ASN A 121 -3.84 -12.45 -4.99
CA ASN A 121 -3.92 -11.51 -6.10
C ASN A 121 -4.84 -12.14 -7.15
N THR A 122 -5.97 -11.50 -7.44
CA THR A 122 -7.03 -12.11 -8.26
C THR A 122 -6.64 -12.23 -9.73
N TYR A 123 -5.69 -11.44 -10.22
CA TYR A 123 -5.14 -11.58 -11.57
C TYR A 123 -4.22 -12.81 -11.65
N PHE A 124 -3.33 -12.99 -10.67
CA PHE A 124 -2.38 -14.09 -10.67
C PHE A 124 -2.95 -15.42 -10.15
N HIS A 125 -4.17 -15.43 -9.59
CA HIS A 125 -4.82 -16.64 -9.09
C HIS A 125 -4.94 -17.75 -10.15
N ASP A 126 -5.24 -17.41 -11.41
CA ASP A 126 -5.30 -18.40 -12.50
C ASP A 126 -3.94 -18.57 -13.22
N ARG A 127 -2.91 -17.89 -12.72
CA ARG A 127 -1.57 -17.78 -13.31
C ARG A 127 -0.50 -18.05 -12.24
N LEU A 128 -0.74 -19.01 -11.34
CA LEU A 128 0.10 -19.21 -10.15
C LEU A 128 1.56 -19.54 -10.46
N SER A 129 1.84 -20.11 -11.63
CA SER A 129 3.21 -20.35 -12.11
C SER A 129 3.97 -19.06 -12.47
N ASN A 130 3.27 -17.93 -12.56
CA ASN A 130 3.83 -16.61 -12.87
C ASN A 130 3.88 -15.69 -11.65
N ARG A 131 3.54 -16.16 -10.45
CA ARG A 131 3.70 -15.39 -9.20
C ARG A 131 5.11 -14.83 -9.10
N TYR A 132 5.21 -13.54 -8.85
CA TYR A 132 6.46 -12.79 -8.68
C TYR A 132 7.42 -12.83 -9.87
N ARG A 133 7.02 -13.33 -11.04
CA ARG A 133 7.87 -13.32 -12.24
C ARG A 133 7.95 -11.96 -12.92
N TYR A 134 6.97 -11.10 -12.67
CA TYR A 134 6.80 -9.84 -13.40
C TYR A 134 6.78 -8.61 -12.48
N LEU A 135 7.52 -8.66 -11.38
CA LEU A 135 7.55 -7.66 -10.32
C LEU A 135 7.79 -6.23 -10.79
N ARG A 136 8.42 -6.00 -11.95
CA ARG A 136 8.57 -4.64 -12.52
C ARG A 136 7.22 -3.95 -12.74
N GLN A 137 6.17 -4.72 -13.06
CA GLN A 137 4.86 -4.21 -13.48
C GLN A 137 3.68 -5.01 -12.91
N SER A 138 3.91 -6.09 -12.16
CA SER A 138 2.85 -6.99 -11.66
C SER A 138 2.06 -6.43 -10.50
N HIS A 139 2.60 -5.42 -9.78
CA HIS A 139 1.94 -4.81 -8.62
C HIS A 139 1.48 -5.83 -7.58
N GLU A 140 2.15 -6.98 -7.48
CA GLU A 140 1.80 -8.03 -6.52
C GLU A 140 2.06 -7.56 -5.09
N LEU A 141 3.23 -6.96 -4.82
CA LEU A 141 3.50 -6.41 -3.48
C LEU A 141 2.82 -5.04 -3.28
N TYR A 142 2.56 -4.29 -4.35
CA TYR A 142 1.75 -3.08 -4.27
C TYR A 142 0.31 -3.38 -3.78
N CYS A 143 -0.35 -4.37 -4.39
CA CYS A 143 -1.66 -4.82 -3.92
C CYS A 143 -1.57 -5.38 -2.50
N ALA A 144 -0.49 -6.10 -2.16
CA ALA A 144 -0.29 -6.61 -0.81
C ALA A 144 -0.18 -5.50 0.24
N GLY A 145 0.60 -4.45 -0.04
CA GLY A 145 0.75 -3.32 0.88
C GLY A 145 -0.58 -2.61 1.12
N HIS A 146 -1.37 -2.37 0.06
CA HIS A 146 -2.71 -1.81 0.23
C HIS A 146 -3.67 -2.71 1.02
N LEU A 147 -3.59 -4.03 0.86
CA LEU A 147 -4.36 -4.96 1.70
C LEU A 147 -3.95 -4.85 3.18
N ILE A 148 -2.64 -4.78 3.45
CA ILE A 148 -2.11 -4.64 4.80
C ILE A 148 -2.57 -3.32 5.43
N GLN A 149 -2.50 -2.19 4.72
CA GLN A 149 -2.99 -0.90 5.23
C GLN A 149 -4.50 -0.94 5.55
N ALA A 150 -5.30 -1.49 4.64
CA ALA A 150 -6.74 -1.67 4.85
C ALA A 150 -7.05 -2.55 6.07
N ALA A 151 -6.27 -3.60 6.26
CA ALA A 151 -6.41 -4.52 7.38
C ALA A 151 -6.05 -3.88 8.73
N ILE A 152 -5.02 -3.02 8.76
CA ILE A 152 -4.65 -2.24 9.94
C ILE A 152 -5.76 -1.24 10.29
N ALA A 153 -6.34 -0.56 9.29
CA ALA A 153 -7.49 0.31 9.48
C ALA A 153 -8.69 -0.46 10.07
N CYS A 154 -9.00 -1.63 9.52
CA CYS A 154 -10.05 -2.50 10.04
C CYS A 154 -9.81 -2.94 11.50
N ARG A 155 -8.56 -3.28 11.86
CA ARG A 155 -8.21 -3.74 13.21
C ARG A 155 -8.24 -2.59 14.22
N ARG A 156 -7.52 -1.50 13.95
CA ARG A 156 -7.43 -0.34 14.85
C ARG A 156 -8.75 0.40 15.00
N GLY A 157 -9.54 0.44 13.92
CA GLY A 157 -10.88 1.00 13.91
C GLY A 157 -11.94 0.10 14.54
N GLY A 158 -11.61 -1.17 14.85
CA GLY A 158 -12.56 -2.15 15.36
C GLY A 158 -13.63 -2.57 14.35
N ALA A 159 -13.40 -2.34 13.05
CA ALA A 159 -14.37 -2.59 12.00
C ALA A 159 -14.40 -4.07 11.55
N CYS A 160 -13.24 -4.73 11.41
CA CYS A 160 -13.21 -6.14 11.04
C CYS A 160 -11.86 -6.84 11.36
N GLN A 161 -11.87 -7.79 12.31
CA GLN A 161 -10.66 -8.58 12.63
C GLN A 161 -10.25 -9.54 11.49
N ARG A 162 -11.22 -10.08 10.74
CA ARG A 162 -10.94 -11.10 9.71
C ARG A 162 -9.94 -10.61 8.65
N LEU A 163 -10.05 -9.36 8.23
CA LEU A 163 -9.15 -8.81 7.21
C LEU A 163 -7.71 -8.71 7.73
N TYR A 164 -7.53 -8.43 9.03
CA TYR A 164 -6.22 -8.47 9.68
C TYR A 164 -5.60 -9.86 9.66
N ASP A 165 -6.39 -10.89 9.96
CA ASP A 165 -5.90 -12.27 9.91
C ASP A 165 -5.51 -12.67 8.48
N THR A 166 -6.25 -12.20 7.47
CA THR A 166 -5.90 -12.34 6.05
C THR A 166 -4.59 -11.63 5.72
N ALA A 167 -4.40 -10.38 6.14
CA ALA A 167 -3.18 -9.62 5.89
C ALA A 167 -1.95 -10.24 6.56
N VAL A 168 -2.08 -10.76 7.79
CA VAL A 168 -0.99 -11.47 8.50
C VAL A 168 -0.54 -12.72 7.73
N LYS A 169 -1.48 -13.49 7.18
CA LYS A 169 -1.14 -14.65 6.34
C LYS A 169 -0.41 -14.24 5.07
N LEU A 170 -0.83 -13.16 4.41
CA LEU A 170 -0.13 -12.62 3.25
C LEU A 170 1.26 -12.11 3.61
N ALA A 171 1.40 -11.38 4.72
CA ALA A 171 2.69 -10.86 5.17
C ALA A 171 3.67 -11.99 5.51
N ASN A 172 3.21 -13.05 6.18
CA ASN A 172 4.01 -14.26 6.42
C ASN A 172 4.45 -14.89 5.09
N HIS A 173 3.54 -15.01 4.12
CA HIS A 173 3.87 -15.51 2.79
C HIS A 173 4.96 -14.65 2.12
N ILE A 174 4.89 -13.32 2.22
CA ILE A 174 5.91 -12.41 1.66
C ILE A 174 7.26 -12.63 2.35
N VAL A 175 7.31 -12.58 3.68
CA VAL A 175 8.55 -12.79 4.47
C VAL A 175 9.22 -14.12 4.14
N ASP A 176 8.44 -15.19 3.95
CA ASP A 176 8.98 -16.52 3.65
C ASP A 176 9.56 -16.62 2.22
N ASN A 177 9.11 -15.76 1.29
CA ASN A 177 9.52 -15.82 -0.12
C ASN A 177 10.54 -14.75 -0.52
N PHE A 178 10.49 -13.55 0.08
CA PHE A 178 11.39 -12.44 -0.22
C PHE A 178 12.43 -12.36 0.90
N ASN A 179 13.68 -12.62 0.56
CA ASN A 179 14.85 -12.59 1.43
C ASN A 179 16.09 -13.00 0.63
N ASP A 180 17.27 -12.96 1.27
CA ASP A 180 18.56 -13.34 0.67
C ASP A 180 18.65 -14.80 0.18
N HIS A 181 17.73 -15.68 0.61
CA HIS A 181 17.67 -17.09 0.21
C HIS A 181 16.51 -17.42 -0.75
N GLY A 182 15.64 -16.44 -1.01
CA GLY A 182 14.45 -16.58 -1.85
C GLY A 182 14.51 -15.64 -3.06
N ILE A 183 13.44 -14.87 -3.23
CA ILE A 183 13.31 -13.86 -4.28
C ILE A 183 14.04 -12.59 -3.84
N VAL A 184 15.19 -12.33 -4.43
CA VAL A 184 15.95 -11.09 -4.25
C VAL A 184 15.48 -10.04 -5.25
N ALA A 185 14.29 -9.50 -5.00
CA ALA A 185 13.69 -8.44 -5.80
C ALA A 185 12.72 -7.62 -4.97
N VAL A 186 12.36 -6.47 -5.54
CA VAL A 186 11.35 -5.55 -5.04
C VAL A 186 10.19 -5.49 -6.04
N ASP A 187 9.02 -4.98 -5.66
CA ASP A 187 7.97 -4.64 -6.63
C ASP A 187 8.26 -3.29 -7.28
N GLY A 188 8.03 -3.17 -8.59
CA GLY A 188 8.24 -1.96 -9.37
C GLY A 188 7.39 -0.79 -8.90
N HIS A 189 6.30 -1.02 -8.15
CA HIS A 189 5.59 0.03 -7.44
C HIS A 189 5.78 -0.10 -5.92
N PRO A 190 6.61 0.75 -5.28
CA PRO A 190 6.73 0.85 -3.83
C PRO A 190 5.37 1.09 -3.20
N GLU A 191 5.15 0.49 -2.02
CA GLU A 191 3.91 0.54 -1.22
C GLU A 191 4.03 -0.42 -0.03
N VAL A 192 4.54 -1.63 -0.28
CA VAL A 192 4.64 -2.71 0.71
C VAL A 192 5.58 -2.36 1.86
N GLU A 193 6.58 -1.50 1.61
CA GLU A 193 7.61 -1.12 2.59
C GLU A 193 6.99 -0.43 3.80
N MET A 194 6.18 0.62 3.60
CA MET A 194 5.49 1.31 4.70
C MET A 194 4.43 0.42 5.35
N ALA A 195 3.71 -0.37 4.55
CA ALA A 195 2.67 -1.25 5.06
C ALA A 195 3.23 -2.32 6.02
N LEU A 196 4.40 -2.88 5.73
CA LEU A 196 5.08 -3.86 6.58
C LEU A 196 5.62 -3.25 7.88
N VAL A 197 6.14 -2.01 7.85
CA VAL A 197 6.51 -1.31 9.09
C VAL A 197 5.28 -1.07 9.96
N GLU A 198 4.16 -0.68 9.34
CA GLU A 198 2.92 -0.44 10.08
C GLU A 198 2.34 -1.74 10.65
N LEU A 199 2.48 -2.86 9.92
CA LEU A 199 2.11 -4.18 10.43
C LEU A 199 3.03 -4.63 11.57
N TYR A 200 4.32 -4.31 11.53
CA TYR A 200 5.23 -4.50 12.66
C TYR A 200 4.77 -3.72 13.89
N ARG A 201 4.44 -2.43 13.74
CA ARG A 201 3.93 -1.59 14.84
C ARG A 201 2.65 -2.17 15.47
N GLU A 202 1.77 -2.74 14.65
CA GLU A 202 0.50 -3.34 15.11
C GLU A 202 0.65 -4.74 15.71
N SER A 203 1.56 -5.57 15.20
CA SER A 203 1.71 -6.98 15.60
C SER A 203 2.81 -7.23 16.63
N GLY A 204 3.84 -6.39 16.64
CA GLY A 204 5.11 -6.61 17.34
C GLY A 204 6.03 -7.64 16.68
N ASP A 205 5.67 -8.22 15.53
CA ASP A 205 6.50 -9.21 14.85
C ASP A 205 7.62 -8.55 14.04
N VAL A 206 8.85 -8.65 14.57
CA VAL A 206 10.05 -8.04 13.99
C VAL A 206 10.36 -8.52 12.57
N ARG A 207 9.83 -9.68 12.14
CA ARG A 207 10.05 -10.18 10.78
C ARG A 207 9.49 -9.24 9.72
N TYR A 208 8.38 -8.54 10.00
CA TYR A 208 7.82 -7.56 9.07
C TYR A 208 8.69 -6.31 8.94
N LEU A 209 9.28 -5.84 10.04
CA LEU A 209 10.26 -4.74 10.00
C LEU A 209 11.51 -5.13 9.22
N ASN A 210 12.05 -6.33 9.46
CA ASN A 210 13.22 -6.82 8.74
C ASN A 210 12.96 -6.91 7.24
N GLU A 211 11.77 -7.35 6.83
CA GLU A 211 11.37 -7.39 5.42
C GLU A 211 11.22 -5.99 4.82
N ALA A 212 10.64 -5.02 5.54
CA ALA A 212 10.61 -3.64 5.08
C ALA A 212 12.03 -3.06 4.88
N VAL A 213 12.95 -3.35 5.81
CA VAL A 213 14.37 -2.97 5.70
C VAL A 213 15.02 -3.63 4.49
N PHE A 214 14.75 -4.92 4.25
CA PHE A 214 15.22 -5.65 3.08
C PHE A 214 14.74 -5.00 1.78
N GLN A 215 13.45 -4.71 1.65
CA GLN A 215 12.87 -4.08 0.46
C GLN A 215 13.47 -2.70 0.19
N VAL A 216 13.61 -1.85 1.21
CA VAL A 216 14.24 -0.51 1.10
C VAL A 216 15.70 -0.62 0.68
N ASN A 217 16.48 -1.55 1.25
CA ASN A 217 17.90 -1.71 0.94
C ASN A 217 18.18 -2.44 -0.39
N THR A 218 17.22 -3.23 -0.88
CA THR A 218 17.31 -3.93 -2.17
C THR A 218 17.02 -2.99 -3.33
N ARG A 219 16.15 -2.01 -3.12
CA ARG A 219 15.81 -0.97 -4.10
C ARG A 219 17.05 -0.26 -4.63
N GLY A 220 17.14 -0.08 -5.95
CA GLY A 220 18.24 0.66 -6.56
C GLY A 220 19.43 -0.20 -6.95
N ARG A 221 19.32 -1.52 -6.81
CA ARG A 221 20.38 -2.49 -7.17
C ARG A 221 20.14 -3.16 -8.53
N GLY A 222 19.12 -2.73 -9.27
CA GLY A 222 18.80 -3.27 -10.59
C GLY A 222 18.10 -4.62 -10.55
N THR A 223 17.45 -4.97 -9.44
CA THR A 223 16.79 -6.26 -9.24
C THR A 223 15.54 -6.45 -10.08
N LEU A 224 14.96 -5.37 -10.65
CA LEU A 224 13.80 -5.44 -11.53
C LEU A 224 14.14 -5.82 -12.97
N ARG A 225 15.43 -5.94 -13.33
CA ARG A 225 15.87 -6.32 -14.68
C ARG A 225 15.40 -7.75 -14.97
N GLY A 226 14.64 -7.92 -16.05
CA GLY A 226 14.10 -9.24 -16.45
C GLY A 226 12.75 -9.61 -15.82
N PHE A 227 12.21 -8.78 -14.91
CA PHE A 227 10.89 -8.97 -14.28
C PHE A 227 9.78 -8.19 -15.01
N GLY A 228 9.89 -8.02 -16.33
CA GLY A 228 8.93 -7.26 -17.13
C GLY A 228 7.73 -8.10 -17.59
N MET A 229 6.52 -7.52 -17.55
CA MET A 229 5.34 -8.16 -18.14
C MET A 229 5.51 -8.29 -19.66
N PRO A 230 5.06 -9.41 -20.28
CA PRO A 230 5.05 -9.52 -21.74
C PRO A 230 4.24 -8.40 -22.38
N ASN A 231 4.81 -7.76 -23.41
CA ASN A 231 4.20 -6.65 -24.16
C ASN A 231 3.86 -5.40 -23.33
N ALA A 232 4.42 -5.26 -22.13
CA ALA A 232 4.30 -4.01 -21.38
C ALA A 232 5.29 -2.97 -21.89
N TRP A 233 4.93 -1.70 -21.74
CA TRP A 233 5.80 -0.56 -22.04
C TRP A 233 7.08 -0.66 -21.21
N ASP A 234 8.22 -0.56 -21.86
CA ASP A 234 9.51 -0.58 -21.17
C ASP A 234 9.89 0.84 -20.75
N PHE A 235 9.88 1.08 -19.43
CA PHE A 235 10.42 2.30 -18.84
C PHE A 235 11.85 2.03 -18.39
N ASP A 236 12.67 3.07 -18.27
CA ASP A 236 14.01 2.93 -17.69
C ASP A 236 13.96 2.49 -16.20
N ASN A 237 15.11 2.07 -15.66
CA ASN A 237 15.18 1.69 -14.24
C ASN A 237 14.99 2.89 -13.31
N GLU A 238 15.15 4.12 -13.80
CA GLU A 238 14.94 5.34 -13.03
C GLU A 238 13.46 5.56 -12.71
N TYR A 239 12.56 5.25 -13.66
CA TYR A 239 11.11 5.29 -13.47
C TYR A 239 10.62 4.48 -12.26
N PHE A 240 11.28 3.35 -11.98
CA PHE A 240 11.01 2.44 -10.86
C PHE A 240 11.91 2.68 -9.64
N ILE A 241 12.81 3.67 -9.70
CA ILE A 241 13.80 3.98 -8.66
C ILE A 241 14.69 2.76 -8.38
N ASP A 242 15.02 2.00 -9.42
CA ASP A 242 15.85 0.81 -9.36
C ASP A 242 17.22 0.99 -10.05
N HIS A 243 17.56 2.23 -10.40
CA HIS A 243 18.82 2.60 -11.03
C HIS A 243 19.94 2.89 -10.03
N LYS A 244 19.61 3.29 -8.79
CA LYS A 244 20.57 3.68 -7.75
C LYS A 244 19.99 3.50 -6.34
N PRO A 245 20.77 3.04 -5.35
CA PRO A 245 20.30 2.91 -3.97
C PRO A 245 19.84 4.25 -3.40
N ILE A 246 18.81 4.23 -2.55
CA ILE A 246 18.18 5.45 -1.98
C ILE A 246 19.22 6.33 -1.28
N LYS A 247 20.11 5.73 -0.49
CA LYS A 247 21.18 6.41 0.25
C LYS A 247 22.11 7.23 -0.65
N GLU A 248 22.27 6.80 -1.90
CA GLU A 248 23.16 7.41 -2.88
C GLU A 248 22.44 8.37 -3.84
N LEU A 249 21.11 8.51 -3.75
CA LEU A 249 20.40 9.52 -4.54
C LEU A 249 20.82 10.93 -4.08
N ASN A 250 21.24 11.75 -5.04
CA ASN A 250 21.67 13.13 -4.79
C ASN A 250 20.53 14.14 -5.02
N GLU A 251 19.58 13.78 -5.87
CA GLU A 251 18.42 14.58 -6.26
C GLU A 251 17.24 13.65 -6.54
N VAL A 252 16.04 14.22 -6.64
CA VAL A 252 14.81 13.48 -6.94
C VAL A 252 14.91 12.88 -8.35
N PRO A 253 14.77 11.55 -8.51
CA PRO A 253 14.89 10.90 -9.81
C PRO A 253 13.74 11.26 -10.74
N ILE A 254 13.96 11.10 -12.05
CA ILE A 254 12.91 11.18 -13.08
C ILE A 254 12.05 9.93 -13.01
N ALA A 255 11.14 9.90 -12.04
CA ALA A 255 10.35 8.74 -11.67
C ALA A 255 8.85 8.98 -11.69
N HIS A 256 8.06 7.93 -11.54
CA HIS A 256 6.64 8.10 -11.23
C HIS A 256 6.48 8.74 -9.85
N ALA A 257 5.78 9.89 -9.77
CA ALA A 257 5.66 10.67 -8.53
C ALA A 257 5.15 9.85 -7.33
N VAL A 258 4.12 9.01 -7.53
CA VAL A 258 3.56 8.18 -6.45
C VAL A 258 4.54 7.10 -6.00
N ARG A 259 5.31 6.50 -6.93
CA ARG A 259 6.30 5.47 -6.56
C ARG A 259 7.37 6.08 -5.65
N PHE A 260 7.82 7.29 -6.01
CA PHE A 260 8.78 8.03 -5.21
C PHE A 260 8.23 8.37 -3.82
N LEU A 261 7.03 8.96 -3.74
CA LEU A 261 6.46 9.38 -2.47
C LEU A 261 6.15 8.20 -1.54
N TYR A 262 5.65 7.08 -2.07
CA TYR A 262 5.42 5.86 -1.28
C TYR A 262 6.74 5.27 -0.79
N LEU A 263 7.77 5.20 -1.64
CA LEU A 263 9.09 4.71 -1.24
C LEU A 263 9.72 5.60 -0.16
N MET A 264 9.64 6.93 -0.30
CA MET A 264 10.16 7.85 0.71
C MET A 264 9.39 7.76 2.02
N SER A 265 8.07 7.52 1.97
CA SER A 265 7.25 7.29 3.16
C SER A 265 7.70 6.02 3.89
N GLY A 266 7.79 4.88 3.19
CA GLY A 266 8.29 3.62 3.78
C GLY A 266 9.75 3.70 4.25
N THR A 267 10.60 4.44 3.55
CA THR A 267 11.98 4.69 3.98
C THR A 267 12.04 5.52 5.25
N THR A 268 11.14 6.51 5.39
CA THR A 268 11.01 7.29 6.62
C THR A 268 10.55 6.41 7.77
N ASP A 269 9.58 5.53 7.54
CA ASP A 269 9.11 4.57 8.54
C ASP A 269 10.23 3.62 8.98
N VAL A 270 11.02 3.08 8.05
CA VAL A 270 12.21 2.28 8.38
C VAL A 270 13.21 3.08 9.22
N PHE A 271 13.47 4.35 8.90
CA PHE A 271 14.32 5.20 9.74
C PHE A 271 13.74 5.37 11.15
N MET A 272 12.43 5.59 11.30
CA MET A 272 11.79 5.78 12.60
C MET A 272 11.95 4.57 13.53
N GLU A 273 12.06 3.36 12.97
CA GLU A 273 12.29 2.14 13.74
C GLU A 273 13.77 1.79 13.94
N THR A 274 14.63 2.08 12.95
CA THR A 274 16.03 1.58 12.94
C THR A 274 17.06 2.63 13.34
N GLY A 275 16.79 3.91 13.10
CA GLY A 275 17.75 5.00 13.30
C GLY A 275 18.86 5.08 12.25
N ASP A 276 18.67 4.45 11.08
CA ASP A 276 19.65 4.51 9.98
C ASP A 276 19.85 5.94 9.48
N LYS A 277 20.98 6.54 9.87
CA LYS A 277 21.29 7.94 9.57
C LYS A 277 21.52 8.21 8.09
N ASP A 278 22.01 7.22 7.33
CA ASP A 278 22.23 7.42 5.89
C ASP A 278 20.88 7.54 5.15
N LEU A 279 19.87 6.78 5.59
CA LEU A 279 18.50 6.94 5.09
C LEU A 279 17.94 8.31 5.46
N TRP A 280 18.14 8.75 6.71
CA TRP A 280 17.70 10.08 7.14
C TRP A 280 18.34 11.21 6.34
N ASP A 281 19.66 11.15 6.12
CA ASP A 281 20.38 12.16 5.34
C ASP A 281 19.91 12.18 3.89
N ALA A 282 19.65 11.01 3.28
CA ALA A 282 19.07 10.93 1.93
C ALA A 282 17.66 11.51 1.87
N LEU A 283 16.77 11.14 2.80
CA LEU A 283 15.41 11.66 2.89
C LEU A 283 15.39 13.19 2.98
N ASN A 284 16.26 13.79 3.80
CA ASN A 284 16.32 15.24 3.93
C ASN A 284 16.81 15.92 2.66
N ARG A 285 17.87 15.42 2.01
CA ARG A 285 18.33 15.97 0.72
C ARG A 285 17.23 15.91 -0.33
N LEU A 286 16.58 14.75 -0.46
CA LEU A 286 15.53 14.52 -1.45
C LEU A 286 14.26 15.34 -1.18
N TRP A 287 13.91 15.56 0.10
CA TRP A 287 12.81 16.44 0.48
C TRP A 287 13.06 17.90 0.09
N VAL A 288 14.28 18.39 0.35
CA VAL A 288 14.67 19.76 -0.04
C VAL A 288 14.59 19.91 -1.55
N ASP A 289 15.21 19.01 -2.33
CA ASP A 289 15.15 19.09 -3.79
C ASP A 289 13.70 18.97 -4.32
N LEU A 290 12.89 18.05 -3.79
CA LEU A 290 11.48 17.91 -4.16
C LEU A 290 10.72 19.23 -3.99
N THR A 291 10.83 19.84 -2.81
CA THR A 291 10.02 21.00 -2.44
C THR A 291 10.52 22.31 -3.06
N GLU A 292 11.82 22.40 -3.36
CA GLU A 292 12.42 23.60 -3.96
C GLU A 292 12.40 23.56 -5.49
N THR A 293 12.43 22.39 -6.12
CA THR A 293 12.61 22.29 -7.59
C THR A 293 11.51 21.52 -8.32
N ARG A 294 10.76 20.62 -7.66
CA ARG A 294 9.82 19.68 -8.31
C ARG A 294 8.37 19.75 -7.82
N MET A 295 8.03 20.71 -6.96
CA MET A 295 6.69 20.87 -6.40
C MET A 295 6.01 22.13 -6.99
N TYR A 296 4.80 21.95 -7.53
CA TYR A 296 3.97 23.05 -8.01
C TYR A 296 3.45 23.89 -6.83
N ILE A 297 3.03 25.13 -7.12
CA ILE A 297 2.49 26.06 -6.11
C ILE A 297 1.27 25.50 -5.35
N THR A 298 0.54 24.55 -5.94
CA THR A 298 -0.60 23.86 -5.32
C THR A 298 -0.19 22.69 -4.42
N GLY A 299 1.10 22.40 -4.29
CA GLY A 299 1.64 21.21 -3.63
C GLY A 299 1.62 19.95 -4.50
N GLY A 300 1.14 20.03 -5.75
CA GLY A 300 1.19 18.92 -6.70
C GLY A 300 2.63 18.57 -7.07
N VAL A 301 2.91 17.30 -7.30
CA VAL A 301 4.24 16.79 -7.68
C VAL A 301 4.13 16.02 -8.99
N ALA A 302 5.01 16.34 -9.94
CA ALA A 302 5.21 15.56 -11.17
C ALA A 302 6.71 15.44 -11.43
N LEU A 303 7.22 14.20 -11.40
CA LEU A 303 8.66 13.93 -11.45
C LEU A 303 9.11 13.41 -12.81
N ASP A 304 8.20 12.84 -13.59
CA ASP A 304 8.44 12.48 -14.98
C ASP A 304 7.64 13.43 -15.88
N MET A 305 8.37 14.32 -16.55
CA MET A 305 7.84 15.29 -17.51
C MET A 305 8.02 14.82 -18.96
N ARG A 306 8.49 13.58 -19.18
CA ARG A 306 8.59 13.02 -20.53
C ARG A 306 7.17 12.84 -21.06
N VAL A 307 6.86 13.59 -22.11
CA VAL A 307 5.64 13.40 -22.90
C VAL A 307 5.77 12.02 -23.54
N ASN A 308 4.84 11.12 -23.21
CA ASN A 308 4.76 9.81 -23.86
C ASN A 308 4.56 10.06 -25.37
N PRO A 309 5.45 9.59 -26.26
CA PRO A 309 5.32 9.82 -27.70
C PRO A 309 4.06 9.19 -28.29
#